data_AF-A0A1G7QHB5-F1
#
_entry.id   AF-A0A1G7QHB5-F1
#
_cell.length_a   1.000
_cell.length_b   1.000
_cell.length_c   1.000
_cell.angle_alpha   90.00
_cell.angle_beta   90.00
_cell.angle_gamma   90.00
#
_symmetry.space_group_name_H-M   'P 1'
#
loop_
_entity.id
_entity.type
_entity.pdbx_description
1 polymer ?
#
loop_
_entity_poly.entity_id
_entity_poly.type
_entity_poly.pdbx_seq_one_letter_code
_entity_poly.pdbx_strand_id
1 'polypeptide(L)'
;MSEQEETQNAGAVSPALPDGIGLTLDDVRALLAKEHETIVPKDDPMLMIVTLLNAYLGEVDKLHARHGKALAALMAGKTDAYVKGVQGATDALAAQLSASSVEGIRKVFAEHAGQLQSLKSGMWYAAAIVAVSALVNVAVFVLRGVR
;
A
#
# COMPACT_ATOMS: atom_id res chain seq x y z
N MET A 1 8.80 -27.64 -51.39
CA MET A 1 8.43 -27.37 -50.00
C MET A 1 9.67 -26.78 -49.36
N SER A 2 9.57 -25.48 -49.06
CA SER A 2 10.67 -24.54 -48.93
C SER A 2 11.02 -24.38 -47.45
N GLU A 3 12.19 -24.84 -47.04
CA GLU A 3 12.74 -24.55 -45.72
C GLU A 3 14.23 -24.30 -45.88
N GLN A 4 14.57 -23.05 -46.14
CA GLN A 4 15.87 -22.48 -45.82
C GLN A 4 15.67 -20.98 -45.61
N GLU A 5 16.38 -20.47 -44.59
CA GLU A 5 16.46 -19.07 -44.13
C GLU A 5 15.62 -18.70 -42.91
N GLU A 6 15.84 -19.45 -41.82
CA GLU A 6 15.72 -18.91 -40.46
C GLU A 6 16.96 -18.05 -40.14
N THR A 7 16.76 -16.74 -40.17
CA THR A 7 17.23 -15.76 -39.19
C THR A 7 18.72 -15.70 -38.83
N GLN A 8 19.49 -15.04 -39.68
CA GLN A 8 20.59 -14.20 -39.21
C GLN A 8 20.54 -12.83 -39.89
N ASN A 9 19.91 -11.86 -39.22
CA ASN A 9 20.56 -10.56 -39.01
C ASN A 9 19.87 -9.82 -37.86
N ALA A 10 20.31 -10.15 -36.64
CA ALA A 10 20.17 -9.24 -35.52
C ALA A 10 21.02 -7.99 -35.82
N GLY A 11 20.38 -6.83 -36.01
CA GLY A 11 21.12 -5.57 -36.06
C GLY A 11 20.63 -4.48 -36.99
N ALA A 12 19.46 -4.58 -37.63
CA ALA A 12 18.86 -3.41 -38.25
C ALA A 12 18.15 -2.58 -37.17
N VAL A 13 18.94 -1.84 -36.40
CA VAL A 13 18.43 -0.69 -35.65
C VAL A 13 17.90 0.25 -36.71
N SER A 14 16.58 0.23 -36.93
CA SER A 14 15.89 1.25 -37.70
C SER A 14 16.40 2.60 -37.24
N PRO A 15 16.79 3.52 -38.15
CA PRO A 15 17.29 4.81 -37.74
C PRO A 15 16.22 5.43 -36.83
N ALA A 16 16.59 5.62 -35.56
CA ALA A 16 15.75 6.29 -34.59
C ALA A 16 15.40 7.64 -35.21
N LEU A 17 14.10 7.83 -35.48
CA LEU A 17 13.60 9.11 -35.96
C LEU A 17 14.13 10.17 -34.99
N PRO A 18 14.75 11.26 -35.47
CA PRO A 18 15.31 12.27 -34.60
C PRO A 18 14.23 12.76 -33.62
N ASP A 19 14.57 12.79 -32.34
CA ASP A 19 13.67 13.02 -31.19
C ASP A 19 12.97 14.41 -31.16
N GLY A 20 12.99 15.16 -32.25
CA GLY A 20 12.42 16.50 -32.38
C GLY A 20 11.27 16.56 -33.38
N ILE A 21 10.17 15.88 -33.09
CA ILE A 21 8.85 15.90 -33.77
C ILE A 21 8.92 16.03 -35.31
N GLY A 22 8.84 14.87 -35.97
CA GLY A 22 8.69 14.77 -37.42
C GLY A 22 10.00 14.68 -38.18
N LEU A 23 9.91 14.45 -39.49
CA LEU A 23 11.07 14.41 -40.39
C LEU A 23 11.21 15.76 -41.09
N THR A 24 12.44 16.23 -41.31
CA THR A 24 12.64 17.41 -42.16
C THR A 24 12.30 17.07 -43.61
N LEU A 25 11.97 18.09 -44.43
CA LEU A 25 11.68 17.87 -45.84
C LEU A 25 12.86 17.22 -46.57
N ASP A 26 14.09 17.54 -46.19
CA ASP A 26 15.28 16.96 -46.79
C ASP A 26 15.49 15.49 -46.34
N ASP A 27 15.15 15.14 -45.11
CA ASP A 27 15.16 13.74 -44.64
C ASP A 27 14.14 12.89 -45.39
N VAL A 28 12.92 13.41 -45.59
CA VAL A 28 11.89 12.69 -46.35
C VAL A 28 12.30 12.53 -47.81
N ARG A 29 12.89 13.56 -48.43
CA ARG A 29 13.40 13.46 -49.80
C ARG A 29 14.52 12.44 -49.93
N ALA A 30 15.43 12.38 -48.97
CA ALA A 30 16.47 11.35 -48.93
C ALA A 30 15.88 9.94 -48.77
N LEU A 31 14.83 9.80 -47.95
CA LEU A 31 14.15 8.53 -47.73
C LEU A 31 13.36 8.06 -48.96
N LEU A 32 12.64 8.97 -49.63
CA LEU A 32 11.94 8.69 -50.89
C LEU A 32 12.91 8.33 -52.03
N ALA A 33 14.06 9.01 -52.10
CA ALA A 33 15.10 8.69 -53.08
C ALA A 33 15.73 7.31 -52.81
N LYS A 34 15.86 6.91 -51.54
CA LYS A 34 16.40 5.61 -51.15
C LYS A 34 15.41 4.45 -51.39
N GLU A 35 14.15 4.60 -50.98
CA GLU A 35 13.17 3.51 -50.99
C GLU A 35 12.40 3.38 -52.31
N HIS A 36 12.27 4.48 -53.06
CA HIS A 36 11.48 4.50 -54.30
C HIS A 36 12.29 4.93 -55.51
N GLU A 37 13.62 5.08 -55.37
CA GLU A 37 14.54 5.55 -56.43
C GLU A 37 14.08 6.84 -57.12
N THR A 38 13.24 7.63 -56.45
CA THR A 38 12.57 8.80 -57.02
C THR A 38 13.09 10.07 -56.39
N ILE A 39 13.70 10.93 -57.22
CA ILE A 39 14.22 12.23 -56.77
C ILE A 39 13.08 13.25 -56.80
N VAL A 40 12.59 13.60 -55.61
CA VAL A 40 11.49 14.57 -55.45
C VAL A 40 12.05 16.00 -55.35
N PRO A 41 11.60 16.95 -56.20
CA PRO A 41 11.93 18.37 -56.08
C PRO A 41 11.43 18.99 -54.77
N LYS A 42 12.06 20.08 -54.32
CA LYS A 42 11.67 20.74 -53.06
C LYS A 42 10.28 21.40 -53.12
N ASP A 43 9.86 21.83 -54.30
CA ASP A 43 8.56 22.47 -54.54
C ASP A 43 7.46 21.46 -54.91
N ASP A 44 7.73 20.16 -54.81
CA ASP A 44 6.75 19.14 -55.14
C ASP A 44 5.59 19.16 -54.12
N PRO A 45 4.32 19.25 -54.56
CA PRO A 45 3.17 19.27 -53.67
C PRO A 45 3.05 18.01 -52.79
N MET A 46 3.66 16.88 -53.17
CA MET A 46 3.75 15.70 -52.31
C MET A 46 4.45 15.98 -50.97
N LEU A 47 5.41 16.90 -50.93
CA LEU A 47 6.10 17.26 -49.68
C LEU A 47 5.22 18.11 -48.74
N MET A 48 4.13 18.70 -49.22
CA MET A 48 3.15 19.39 -48.37
C MET A 48 2.49 18.42 -47.37
N ILE A 49 2.35 17.13 -47.74
CA ILE A 49 1.81 16.13 -46.81
C ILE A 49 2.72 15.97 -45.58
N VAL A 50 4.04 16.07 -45.75
CA VAL A 50 5.02 15.96 -44.65
C VAL A 50 4.81 17.10 -43.65
N THR A 51 4.61 18.33 -44.14
CA THR A 51 4.33 19.46 -43.25
C THR A 51 3.03 19.29 -42.48
N LEU A 52 1.99 18.73 -43.10
CA LEU A 52 0.73 18.45 -42.43
C LEU A 52 0.88 17.34 -41.38
N LEU A 53 1.59 16.25 -41.69
CA LEU A 53 1.87 15.17 -40.75
C LEU A 53 2.72 15.67 -39.58
N ASN A 54 3.74 16.50 -39.82
CA ASN A 54 4.56 17.07 -38.76
C ASN A 54 3.73 17.99 -37.84
N ALA A 55 2.83 18.81 -38.42
CA ALA A 55 1.90 19.62 -37.64
C ALA A 55 0.95 18.76 -36.80
N TYR A 56 0.45 17.66 -37.37
CA TYR A 56 -0.37 16.69 -36.65
C TYR A 56 0.39 16.03 -35.49
N LEU A 57 1.62 15.56 -35.73
CA LEU A 57 2.49 14.99 -34.69
C LEU A 57 2.70 16.00 -33.55
N GLY A 58 2.92 17.28 -33.88
CA GLY A 58 3.04 18.34 -32.88
C GLY A 58 1.79 18.53 -32.03
N GLU A 59 0.60 18.35 -32.59
CA GLU A 59 -0.65 18.43 -31.83
C GLU A 59 -0.90 17.18 -30.98
N VAL A 60 -0.52 15.99 -31.49
CA VAL A 60 -0.53 14.74 -30.71
C VAL A 60 0.40 14.83 -29.52
N ASP A 61 1.60 15.38 -29.68
CA ASP A 61 2.56 15.55 -28.59
C ASP A 61 2.03 16.49 -27.50
N LYS A 62 1.42 17.63 -27.89
CA LYS A 62 0.73 18.51 -26.94
C LYS A 62 -0.40 17.80 -26.20
N LEU A 63 -1.15 16.95 -26.90
CA LEU A 63 -2.22 16.17 -26.29
C LEU A 63 -1.66 15.14 -25.28
N HIS A 64 -0.58 14.44 -25.63
CA HIS A 64 0.13 13.54 -24.73
C HIS A 64 0.68 14.27 -23.50
N ALA A 65 1.28 15.44 -23.67
CA ALA A 65 1.75 16.26 -22.56
C ALA A 65 0.61 16.67 -21.62
N ARG A 66 -0.55 17.06 -22.18
CA ARG A 66 -1.76 17.36 -21.39
C ARG A 66 -2.28 16.14 -20.64
N HIS A 67 -2.33 14.98 -21.29
CA HIS A 67 -2.73 13.73 -20.64
C HIS A 67 -1.77 13.30 -19.55
N GLY A 68 -0.45 13.38 -19.78
CA GLY A 68 0.56 13.09 -18.77
C GLY A 68 0.41 13.96 -17.54
N LYS A 69 0.18 15.27 -17.73
CA LYS A 69 -0.08 16.21 -16.62
C LYS A 69 -1.36 15.88 -15.87
N ALA A 70 -2.45 15.58 -16.58
CA ALA A 70 -3.73 15.22 -15.97
C ALA A 70 -3.64 13.90 -15.18
N LEU A 71 -2.96 12.90 -15.75
CA LEU A 71 -2.74 11.61 -15.09
C LEU A 71 -1.89 11.75 -13.84
N ALA A 72 -0.81 12.55 -13.89
CA ALA A 72 0.02 12.84 -12.72
C ALA A 72 -0.79 13.49 -11.60
N ALA A 73 -1.66 14.46 -11.93
CA ALA A 73 -2.54 15.10 -10.96
C ALA A 73 -3.56 14.12 -10.36
N LEU A 74 -4.15 13.26 -11.19
CA LEU A 74 -5.10 12.24 -10.73
C LEU A 74 -4.42 11.23 -9.80
N MET A 75 -3.22 10.77 -10.16
CA MET A 75 -2.44 9.85 -9.33
C MET A 75 -2.03 10.48 -8.01
N ALA A 76 -1.59 11.75 -8.01
CA ALA A 76 -1.31 12.48 -6.77
C ALA A 76 -2.55 12.53 -5.87
N GLY A 77 -3.71 12.93 -6.42
CA GLY A 77 -4.96 12.99 -5.65
C GLY A 77 -5.42 11.63 -5.10
N LYS A 78 -5.28 10.55 -5.87
CA LYS A 78 -5.62 9.19 -5.39
C LYS A 78 -4.63 8.69 -4.34
N THR A 79 -3.34 8.98 -4.49
CA THR A 79 -2.32 8.63 -3.50
C THR A 79 -2.57 9.35 -2.18
N ASP A 80 -2.85 10.65 -2.21
CA ASP A 80 -3.14 11.42 -0.99
C ASP A 80 -4.39 10.89 -0.28
N ALA A 81 -5.45 10.57 -1.03
CA ALA A 81 -6.66 9.97 -0.48
C ALA A 81 -6.39 8.59 0.12
N TYR A 82 -5.57 7.76 -0.54
CA TYR A 82 -5.18 6.45 -0.05
C TYR A 82 -4.36 6.55 1.24
N VAL A 83 -3.33 7.42 1.28
CA VAL A 83 -2.49 7.65 2.47
C VAL A 83 -3.34 8.12 3.64
N LYS A 84 -4.25 9.07 3.41
CA LYS A 84 -5.18 9.56 4.44
C LYS A 84 -6.13 8.46 4.93
N GLY A 85 -6.60 7.59 4.04
CA GLY A 85 -7.42 6.43 4.39
C GLY A 85 -6.68 5.42 5.26
N VAL A 86 -5.42 5.09 4.89
CA VAL A 86 -4.55 4.20 5.68
C VAL A 86 -4.27 4.78 7.05
N GLN A 87 -3.98 6.08 7.13
CA GLN A 87 -3.77 6.76 8.41
C GLN A 87 -5.02 6.69 9.29
N GLY A 88 -6.19 7.02 8.74
CA GLY A 88 -7.45 6.94 9.48
C GLY A 88 -7.79 5.51 9.95
N ALA A 89 -7.55 4.49 9.12
CA ALA A 89 -7.73 3.09 9.52
C ALA A 89 -6.76 2.67 10.63
N THR A 90 -5.52 3.15 10.58
CA THR A 90 -4.50 2.90 11.60
C THR A 90 -4.87 3.59 12.92
N ASP A 91 -5.32 4.84 12.88
CA ASP A 91 -5.78 5.58 14.06
C ASP A 91 -6.99 4.91 14.70
N ALA A 92 -7.96 4.46 13.89
CA ALA A 92 -9.12 3.71 14.37
C ALA A 92 -8.71 2.36 15.02
N LEU A 93 -7.76 1.65 14.41
CA LEU A 93 -7.22 0.41 14.97
C LEU A 93 -6.49 0.66 16.29
N ALA A 94 -5.66 1.71 16.36
CA ALA A 94 -4.95 2.09 17.59
C ALA A 94 -5.94 2.45 18.72
N ALA A 95 -7.01 3.17 18.38
CA ALA A 95 -8.09 3.50 19.33
C ALA A 95 -8.82 2.23 19.81
N GLN A 96 -9.17 1.31 18.91
CA GLN A 96 -9.82 0.05 19.25
C GLN A 96 -8.92 -0.85 20.12
N LEU A 97 -7.64 -0.98 19.80
CA LEU A 97 -6.68 -1.75 20.59
C LEU A 97 -6.48 -1.12 21.98
N SER A 98 -6.41 0.21 22.07
CA SER A 98 -6.29 0.91 23.35
C SER A 98 -7.53 0.70 24.21
N ALA A 99 -8.73 0.89 23.64
CA ALA A 99 -9.99 0.68 24.34
C ALA A 99 -10.15 -0.77 24.81
N SER A 100 -9.86 -1.75 23.93
CA SER A 100 -9.91 -3.17 24.25
C SER A 100 -8.90 -3.57 25.33
N SER A 101 -7.67 -3.02 25.28
CA SER A 101 -6.65 -3.28 26.29
C SER A 101 -7.02 -2.70 27.65
N VAL A 102 -7.54 -1.47 27.69
CA VAL A 102 -8.01 -0.83 28.93
C VAL A 102 -9.18 -1.61 29.53
N GLU A 103 -10.13 -2.05 28.70
CA GLU A 103 -11.26 -2.86 29.14
C GLU A 103 -10.80 -4.24 29.65
N GLY A 104 -9.82 -4.87 28.97
CA GLY A 104 -9.19 -6.10 29.42
C GLY A 104 -8.51 -5.96 30.78
N ILE A 105 -7.73 -4.89 30.98
CA ILE A 105 -7.08 -4.57 32.26
C ILE A 105 -8.14 -4.39 33.36
N ARG A 106 -9.20 -3.62 33.11
CA ARG A 106 -10.29 -3.43 34.07
C ARG A 106 -10.97 -4.74 34.46
N LYS A 107 -11.22 -5.61 33.47
CA LYS A 107 -11.84 -6.92 33.73
C LYS A 107 -10.95 -7.80 34.61
N VAL A 108 -9.65 -7.87 34.33
CA VAL A 108 -8.69 -8.63 35.15
C VAL A 108 -8.64 -8.08 36.59
N PHE A 109 -8.63 -6.77 36.77
CA PHE A 109 -8.66 -6.16 38.11
C PHE A 109 -9.96 -6.44 38.86
N ALA A 110 -11.11 -6.40 38.16
CA ALA A 110 -12.39 -6.75 38.77
C ALA A 110 -12.44 -8.23 39.19
N GLU A 111 -11.89 -9.12 38.37
CA GLU A 111 -11.79 -10.55 38.68
C GLU A 111 -10.85 -10.81 39.86
N HIS A 112 -9.68 -10.16 39.90
CA HIS A 112 -8.76 -10.21 41.03
C HIS A 112 -9.38 -9.68 42.32
N ALA A 113 -10.15 -8.59 42.26
CA ALA A 113 -10.86 -8.06 43.42
C ALA A 113 -11.89 -9.07 43.96
N GLY A 114 -12.63 -9.74 43.06
CA GLY A 114 -13.57 -10.81 43.43
C GLY A 114 -12.88 -12.01 44.07
N GLN A 115 -11.75 -12.45 43.52
CA GLN A 115 -10.95 -13.54 44.09
C GLN A 115 -10.40 -13.18 45.48
N LEU A 116 -9.87 -11.96 45.67
CA LEU A 116 -9.40 -11.48 46.97
C LEU A 116 -10.53 -11.42 48.01
N GLN A 117 -11.73 -11.03 47.60
CA GLN A 117 -12.90 -10.99 48.49
C GLN A 117 -13.33 -12.41 48.90
N SER A 118 -13.31 -13.37 47.97
CA SER A 118 -13.56 -14.79 48.26
C SER A 118 -12.51 -15.36 49.21
N LEU A 119 -11.22 -15.09 48.98
CA LEU A 119 -10.12 -15.48 49.86
C LEU A 119 -10.28 -14.87 51.26
N LYS A 120 -10.64 -13.60 51.37
CA LYS A 120 -10.89 -12.94 52.66
C LYS A 120 -12.05 -13.59 53.41
N SER A 121 -13.13 -13.93 52.71
CA SER A 121 -14.27 -14.65 53.28
C SER A 121 -13.84 -16.04 53.79
N GLY A 122 -13.13 -16.82 52.97
CA GLY A 122 -12.59 -18.12 53.36
C GLY A 122 -11.63 -18.05 54.54
N MET A 123 -10.75 -17.04 54.55
CA MET A 123 -9.83 -16.78 55.67
C MET A 123 -10.59 -16.43 56.95
N TRP A 124 -11.68 -15.68 56.86
CA TRP A 124 -12.52 -15.36 58.02
C TRP A 124 -13.17 -16.61 58.61
N TYR A 125 -13.68 -17.52 57.76
CA TYR A 125 -14.18 -18.82 58.22
C TYR A 125 -13.09 -19.68 58.85
N ALA A 126 -11.90 -19.76 58.24
CA ALA A 126 -10.77 -20.49 58.81
C ALA A 126 -10.33 -19.91 60.16
N ALA A 127 -10.26 -18.58 60.28
CA ALA A 127 -9.95 -17.89 61.53
C ALA A 127 -11.01 -18.16 62.60
N ALA A 128 -12.29 -18.19 62.24
CA ALA A 128 -13.37 -18.53 63.15
C ALA A 128 -13.24 -19.97 63.68
N ILE A 129 -12.92 -20.94 62.81
CA ILE A 129 -12.70 -22.33 63.21
C ILE A 129 -11.51 -22.43 64.18
N VAL A 130 -10.38 -21.79 63.87
CA VAL A 130 -9.20 -21.78 64.73
C VAL A 130 -9.51 -21.17 66.10
N ALA A 131 -10.28 -20.08 66.15
CA ALA A 131 -10.69 -19.45 67.40
C ALA A 131 -11.55 -20.41 68.25
N VAL A 132 -12.50 -21.12 67.62
CA VAL A 132 -13.32 -22.14 68.30
C VAL A 132 -12.44 -23.30 68.79
N SER A 133 -11.52 -23.81 67.97
CA SER A 133 -10.59 -24.88 68.37
C SER A 133 -9.70 -24.46 69.55
N ALA A 134 -9.23 -23.21 69.58
CA ALA A 134 -8.46 -22.67 70.69
C ALA A 134 -9.29 -22.62 71.98
N LEU A 135 -10.54 -22.15 71.93
CA LEU A 135 -11.44 -22.11 73.09
C LEU A 135 -11.74 -23.50 73.64
N VAL A 136 -11.99 -24.48 72.76
CA VAL A 136 -12.22 -25.88 73.17
C VAL A 136 -10.98 -26.45 73.86
N ASN A 137 -9.79 -26.21 73.30
CA ASN A 137 -8.53 -26.66 73.90
C ASN A 137 -8.31 -26.06 75.29
N VAL A 138 -8.60 -24.76 75.47
CA VAL A 138 -8.52 -24.08 76.78
C VAL A 138 -9.53 -24.67 77.77
N ALA A 139 -10.77 -24.92 77.34
CA ALA A 139 -11.81 -25.50 78.18
C ALA A 139 -11.41 -26.91 78.68
N VAL A 140 -10.90 -27.76 77.79
CA VAL A 140 -10.40 -29.10 78.16
C VAL A 140 -9.22 -28.99 79.14
N PHE A 141 -8.31 -28.05 78.94
CA PHE A 141 -7.18 -27.83 79.84
C PHE A 141 -7.62 -27.42 81.25
N VAL A 142 -8.58 -26.50 81.38
CA VAL A 142 -9.13 -26.11 82.68
C VAL A 142 -9.86 -27.27 83.36
N LEU A 143 -10.68 -28.03 82.62
CA LEU A 143 -11.42 -29.17 83.17
C LEU A 143 -10.51 -30.32 83.62
N ARG A 144 -9.38 -30.53 82.93
CA ARG A 144 -8.40 -31.56 83.28
C ARG A 144 -7.37 -31.11 84.31
N GLY A 145 -7.12 -29.81 84.45
CA GLY A 145 -6.24 -29.24 85.48
C GLY A 145 -6.90 -29.04 86.86
N VAL A 146 -8.24 -29.10 86.92
CA VAL A 146 -9.02 -29.03 88.18
C VAL A 146 -9.30 -30.43 88.78
N ARG A 147 -8.76 -31.49 88.17
CA ARG A 147 -8.89 -32.88 88.61
C ARG A 147 -7.53 -33.49 88.92
#